data_AF-A0AAU5IX02-F1
#
_entry.id   AF-A0AAU5IX02-F1
#
_cell.length_a   1.000
_cell.length_b   1.000
_cell.length_c   1.000
_cell.angle_alpha   90.00
_cell.angle_beta   90.00
_cell.angle_gamma   90.00
#
_symmetry.space_group_name_H-M   'P 1'
#
loop_
_entity.id
_entity.type
_entity.pdbx_description
1 polymer ?
#
loop_
_entity_poly.entity_id
_entity_poly.type
_entity_poly.pdbx_seq_one_letter_code
_entity_poly.pdbx_strand_id
1 'polypeptide(L)'
;MTTFTLHRALTATAPTNLLLVAATACSDNSTAEQAPATPTSSSAPASGQPQASASASPSGSDRSTAMGIRVTIDGEAVDATLNGSPAARDLASLLPLTLDLEDFHGTERIADPPRKLTTEGAPEPQAPKTGDLAYFAPWGNLAIFYKDGPSASEDLLVLGHIDADADLLSGADRITIEAAS
;
A
#
# COMPACT_ATOMS: atom_id res chain seq x y z
N MET A 1 -1.82 -47.34 1.08
CA MET A 1 -2.28 -45.96 1.34
C MET A 1 -2.48 -45.30 0.01
N THR A 2 -3.73 -44.99 -0.31
CA THR A 2 -4.25 -44.72 -1.65
C THR A 2 -4.11 -43.24 -1.98
N THR A 3 -3.38 -42.93 -3.06
CA THR A 3 -3.19 -41.57 -3.57
C THR A 3 -4.44 -41.12 -4.32
N PHE A 4 -5.10 -40.05 -3.87
CA PHE A 4 -6.19 -39.40 -4.59
C PHE A 4 -5.64 -38.16 -5.33
N THR A 5 -5.46 -38.27 -6.65
CA THR A 5 -5.12 -37.16 -7.54
C THR A 5 -6.43 -36.50 -8.02
N LEU A 6 -6.80 -35.35 -7.45
CA LEU A 6 -7.89 -34.53 -7.98
C LEU A 6 -7.40 -33.74 -9.20
N HIS A 7 -7.90 -34.10 -10.39
CA HIS A 7 -7.78 -33.29 -11.60
C HIS A 7 -8.88 -32.23 -11.60
N ARG A 8 -8.51 -30.96 -11.37
CA ARG A 8 -9.40 -29.82 -11.57
C ARG A 8 -9.30 -29.35 -13.02
N ALA A 9 -10.38 -29.51 -13.77
CA ALA A 9 -10.51 -29.03 -15.14
C ALA A 9 -10.75 -27.51 -15.16
N LEU A 10 -9.89 -26.76 -15.85
CA LEU A 10 -10.12 -25.37 -16.23
C LEU A 10 -10.93 -25.33 -17.55
N THR A 11 -12.11 -24.73 -17.53
CA THR A 11 -12.78 -24.27 -18.75
C THR A 11 -12.54 -22.77 -18.91
N ALA A 12 -11.63 -22.42 -19.82
CA ALA A 12 -11.41 -21.05 -20.27
C ALA A 12 -12.39 -20.74 -21.42
N THR A 13 -13.20 -19.70 -21.24
CA THR A 13 -14.05 -19.14 -22.32
C THR A 13 -13.72 -17.66 -22.46
N ALA A 14 -13.09 -17.32 -23.59
CA ALA A 14 -12.84 -15.95 -24.03
C ALA A 14 -13.96 -15.51 -24.98
N PRO A 15 -14.50 -14.28 -24.87
CA PRO A 15 -15.21 -13.64 -25.96
C PRO A 15 -14.29 -12.71 -26.75
N THR A 16 -14.04 -13.10 -28.00
CA THR A 16 -13.53 -12.25 -29.08
C THR A 16 -14.56 -11.14 -29.37
N ASN A 17 -14.16 -9.87 -29.34
CA ASN A 17 -14.98 -8.82 -29.95
C ASN A 17 -14.17 -7.99 -30.95
N LEU A 18 -14.82 -7.82 -32.10
CA LEU A 18 -14.28 -7.42 -33.39
C LEU A 18 -14.53 -5.93 -33.65
N LEU A 19 -13.44 -5.27 -34.07
CA LEU A 19 -13.26 -4.03 -34.83
C LEU A 19 -14.50 -3.41 -35.54
N LEU A 20 -14.65 -2.07 -35.46
CA LEU A 20 -14.76 -1.20 -36.66
C LEU A 20 -14.48 0.30 -36.35
N VAL A 21 -13.72 0.93 -37.25
CA VAL A 21 -13.28 2.34 -37.29
C VAL A 21 -14.32 3.20 -38.02
N ALA A 22 -14.48 4.46 -37.59
CA ALA A 22 -14.92 5.54 -38.49
C ALA A 22 -14.27 6.88 -38.09
N ALA A 23 -13.47 7.42 -39.00
CA ALA A 23 -12.92 8.77 -38.96
C ALA A 23 -13.79 9.70 -39.81
N THR A 24 -14.12 10.88 -39.30
CA THR A 24 -14.56 12.03 -40.11
C THR A 24 -14.06 13.31 -39.47
N ALA A 25 -13.09 13.92 -40.14
CA ALA A 25 -12.65 15.29 -39.93
C ALA A 25 -13.69 16.28 -40.46
N CYS A 26 -13.70 17.49 -39.90
CA CYS A 26 -13.87 18.75 -40.64
C CYS A 26 -13.46 19.91 -39.72
N SER A 27 -12.41 20.61 -40.15
CA SER A 27 -12.09 21.99 -39.77
C SER A 27 -13.17 22.95 -40.28
N ASP A 28 -13.43 24.07 -39.61
CA ASP A 28 -12.85 25.37 -40.01
C ASP A 28 -13.35 26.55 -39.17
N ASN A 29 -12.49 27.57 -39.18
CA ASN A 29 -12.46 28.75 -38.35
C ASN A 29 -13.14 29.93 -39.07
N SER A 30 -13.90 30.78 -38.36
CA SER A 30 -14.27 32.11 -38.89
C SER A 30 -14.46 33.16 -37.79
N THR A 31 -13.60 34.17 -37.89
CA THR A 31 -13.49 35.42 -37.13
C THR A 31 -14.37 36.51 -37.73
N ALA A 32 -14.95 37.38 -36.89
CA ALA A 32 -15.04 38.85 -37.04
C ALA A 32 -15.93 39.40 -35.89
N GLU A 33 -15.37 40.11 -34.89
CA GLU A 33 -15.17 41.58 -34.88
C GLU A 33 -16.46 42.30 -34.37
N GLN A 34 -16.47 43.13 -33.30
CA GLN A 34 -15.78 44.41 -33.15
C GLN A 34 -15.94 44.97 -31.70
N ALA A 35 -14.94 45.73 -31.24
CA ALA A 35 -14.83 46.49 -29.98
C ALA A 35 -15.58 47.87 -30.08
N PRO A 36 -15.38 48.93 -29.24
CA PRO A 36 -14.52 49.12 -28.05
C PRO A 36 -15.14 49.96 -26.89
N ALA A 37 -14.42 50.08 -25.76
CA ALA A 37 -14.07 51.34 -25.07
C ALA A 37 -13.66 51.13 -23.59
N THR A 38 -12.39 51.40 -23.27
CA THR A 38 -11.85 51.83 -21.95
C THR A 38 -11.97 53.37 -21.84
N PRO A 39 -11.89 54.07 -20.68
CA PRO A 39 -10.82 53.89 -19.66
C PRO A 39 -11.10 54.31 -18.19
N THR A 40 -10.04 54.22 -17.37
CA THR A 40 -9.63 55.13 -16.27
C THR A 40 -9.70 54.64 -14.81
N SER A 41 -8.50 54.30 -14.31
CA SER A 41 -7.76 54.75 -13.10
C SER A 41 -8.38 54.74 -11.68
N SER A 42 -7.63 54.14 -10.72
CA SER A 42 -6.91 54.83 -9.62
C SER A 42 -6.85 54.06 -8.29
N SER A 43 -5.61 53.77 -7.87
CA SER A 43 -5.00 54.04 -6.55
C SER A 43 -5.34 53.21 -5.28
N ALA A 44 -4.28 52.60 -4.72
CA ALA A 44 -4.09 52.09 -3.34
C ALA A 44 -3.98 53.26 -2.31
N PRO A 45 -3.79 53.11 -0.95
CA PRO A 45 -3.15 52.00 -0.20
C PRO A 45 -3.62 51.69 1.28
N ALA A 46 -2.90 50.74 1.91
CA ALA A 46 -2.40 50.69 3.30
C ALA A 46 -3.25 50.22 4.53
N SER A 47 -2.75 49.12 5.13
CA SER A 47 -2.49 48.87 6.57
C SER A 47 -3.61 48.40 7.52
N GLY A 48 -3.41 47.22 8.13
CA GLY A 48 -4.05 46.86 9.41
C GLY A 48 -4.16 45.37 9.77
N GLN A 49 -3.07 44.72 10.19
CA GLN A 49 -3.13 43.59 11.15
C GLN A 49 -2.10 43.90 12.25
N PRO A 50 -2.41 43.66 13.55
CA PRO A 50 -2.14 42.32 14.09
C PRO A 50 -3.10 41.77 15.17
N GLN A 51 -3.19 40.44 15.15
CA GLN A 51 -3.32 39.48 16.28
C GLN A 51 -4.63 39.37 17.07
N ALA A 52 -5.27 38.20 16.90
CA ALA A 52 -5.93 37.50 18.00
C ALA A 52 -5.38 36.06 18.07
N SER A 53 -4.85 35.75 19.25
CA SER A 53 -4.24 34.52 19.75
C SER A 53 -4.85 33.21 19.23
N ALA A 54 -4.05 32.42 18.50
CA ALA A 54 -4.26 30.99 18.42
C ALA A 54 -3.60 30.33 19.64
N SER A 55 -4.43 30.01 20.63
CA SER A 55 -4.06 29.10 21.72
C SER A 55 -3.76 27.73 21.11
N ALA A 56 -2.47 27.44 20.92
CA ALA A 56 -2.04 26.11 20.52
C ALA A 56 -2.24 25.16 21.72
N SER A 57 -3.44 24.58 21.79
CA SER A 57 -3.63 23.33 22.51
C SER A 57 -2.74 22.28 21.83
N PRO A 58 -2.00 21.43 22.56
CA PRO A 58 -1.29 20.32 21.94
C PRO A 58 -2.37 19.37 21.39
N SER A 59 -2.68 19.50 20.11
CA SER A 59 -3.44 18.50 19.38
C SER A 59 -2.67 17.19 19.51
N GLY A 60 -3.26 16.24 20.24
CA GLY A 60 -2.85 14.85 20.24
C GLY A 60 -2.73 14.39 18.80
N SER A 61 -1.50 14.32 18.34
CA SER A 61 -1.11 13.74 17.08
C SER A 61 0.11 12.89 17.42
N ASP A 62 -0.18 11.73 18.02
CA ASP A 62 0.61 10.53 17.82
C ASP A 62 0.65 10.28 16.30
N ARG A 63 1.47 11.06 15.61
CA ARG A 63 1.67 10.93 14.17
C ARG A 63 2.10 9.48 13.94
N SER A 64 1.49 8.83 12.97
CA SER A 64 1.95 7.55 12.41
C SER A 64 3.38 7.75 11.90
N THR A 65 4.36 7.68 12.79
CA THR A 65 5.77 7.75 12.46
C THR A 65 6.17 6.38 11.97
N ALA A 66 6.64 6.32 10.73
CA ALA A 66 7.25 5.11 10.21
C ALA A 66 8.40 4.65 11.13
N MET A 67 8.55 3.35 11.29
CA MET A 67 9.56 2.72 12.13
C MET A 67 10.44 1.83 11.27
N GLY A 68 11.76 2.08 11.28
CA GLY A 68 12.72 1.20 10.64
C GLY A 68 12.84 -0.15 11.36
N ILE A 69 12.94 -1.22 10.60
CA ILE A 69 13.17 -2.59 11.07
C ILE A 69 14.26 -3.24 10.22
N ARG A 70 14.92 -4.26 10.77
CA ARG A 70 15.79 -5.16 10.02
C ARG A 70 15.06 -6.47 9.81
N VAL A 71 15.05 -6.99 8.59
CA VAL A 71 14.52 -8.32 8.28
C VAL A 71 15.68 -9.20 7.81
N THR A 72 15.83 -10.37 8.40
CA THR A 72 16.78 -11.39 7.95
C THR A 72 15.98 -12.50 7.26
N ILE A 73 16.19 -12.69 5.96
CA ILE A 73 15.55 -13.68 5.10
C ILE A 73 16.56 -14.80 4.85
N ASP A 74 16.34 -16.00 5.40
CA ASP A 74 17.25 -17.15 5.27
C ASP A 74 18.74 -16.84 5.55
N GLY A 75 18.99 -15.90 6.46
CA GLY A 75 20.33 -15.45 6.84
C GLY A 75 20.83 -14.20 6.12
N GLU A 76 20.12 -13.71 5.10
CA GLU A 76 20.41 -12.44 4.41
C GLU A 76 19.65 -11.28 5.04
N ALA A 77 20.38 -10.29 5.54
CA ALA A 77 19.82 -9.12 6.20
C ALA A 77 19.48 -8.01 5.19
N VAL A 78 18.22 -7.57 5.19
CA VAL A 78 17.68 -6.47 4.38
C VAL A 78 17.03 -5.42 5.27
N ASP A 79 16.99 -4.18 4.79
CA ASP A 79 16.27 -3.10 5.47
C ASP A 79 14.76 -3.21 5.17
N ALA A 80 13.95 -2.67 6.09
CA ALA A 80 12.51 -2.64 5.95
C ALA A 80 11.92 -1.51 6.82
N THR A 81 10.67 -1.14 6.54
CA THR A 81 9.98 -0.07 7.26
C THR A 81 8.54 -0.45 7.59
N LEU A 82 8.14 -0.27 8.85
CA LEU A 82 6.74 -0.33 9.30
C LEU A 82 6.07 1.04 9.17
N ASN A 83 4.81 1.08 8.75
CA ASN A 83 4.08 2.31 8.41
C ASN A 83 3.47 3.07 9.60
N GLY A 84 3.71 2.60 10.83
CA GLY A 84 3.23 3.25 12.06
C GLY A 84 1.72 3.16 12.31
N SER A 85 0.98 2.37 11.52
CA SER A 85 -0.42 2.02 11.82
C SER A 85 -0.54 1.27 13.16
N PRO A 86 -1.74 1.22 13.77
CA PRO A 86 -1.94 0.46 15.01
C PRO A 86 -1.51 -1.01 14.89
N ALA A 87 -1.85 -1.68 13.79
CA ALA A 87 -1.44 -3.06 13.52
C ALA A 87 0.08 -3.21 13.37
N ALA A 88 0.74 -2.27 12.69
CA ALA A 88 2.20 -2.29 12.52
C ALA A 88 2.93 -2.06 13.85
N ARG A 89 2.43 -1.17 14.71
CA ARG A 89 2.95 -0.97 16.08
C ARG A 89 2.73 -2.20 16.96
N ASP A 90 1.60 -2.89 16.78
CA ASP A 90 1.32 -4.12 17.49
C ASP A 90 2.28 -5.24 17.06
N LEU A 91 2.56 -5.38 15.76
CA LEU A 91 3.62 -6.26 15.26
C LEU A 91 4.98 -5.89 15.86
N ALA A 92 5.32 -4.60 15.90
CA ALA A 92 6.59 -4.13 16.46
C ALA A 92 6.78 -4.53 17.95
N SER A 93 5.67 -4.66 18.70
CA SER A 93 5.72 -5.12 20.10
C SER A 93 6.13 -6.60 20.27
N LEU A 94 6.11 -7.37 19.19
CA LEU A 94 6.48 -8.79 19.18
C LEU A 94 7.96 -9.00 18.84
N LEU A 95 8.71 -7.95 18.49
CA LEU A 95 10.09 -8.08 18.02
C LEU A 95 11.07 -8.30 19.19
N PRO A 96 12.13 -9.11 19.01
CA PRO A 96 12.47 -9.84 17.79
C PRO A 96 11.54 -11.05 17.54
N LEU A 97 11.18 -11.27 16.28
CA LEU A 97 10.23 -12.30 15.88
C LEU A 97 10.79 -13.14 14.74
N THR A 98 10.95 -14.45 14.95
CA THR A 98 11.35 -15.43 13.93
C THR A 98 10.18 -16.30 13.54
N LEU A 99 9.93 -16.46 12.24
CA LEU A 99 8.82 -17.22 11.68
C LEU A 99 9.30 -18.10 10.51
N ASP A 100 8.76 -19.31 10.44
CA ASP A 100 8.90 -20.18 9.28
C ASP A 100 7.78 -19.83 8.28
N LEU A 101 8.11 -19.79 6.99
CA LEU A 101 7.25 -19.29 5.92
C LEU A 101 6.73 -20.42 5.03
N GLU A 102 5.50 -20.26 4.56
CA GLU A 102 4.88 -21.13 3.55
C GLU A 102 4.53 -20.33 2.29
N ASP A 103 4.69 -20.93 1.11
CA ASP A 103 4.20 -20.32 -0.12
C ASP A 103 2.68 -20.42 -0.23
N PHE A 104 2.04 -19.29 -0.52
CA PHE A 104 0.61 -19.24 -0.77
C PHE A 104 0.31 -18.68 -2.17
N HIS A 105 -0.39 -19.50 -2.95
CA HIS A 105 -0.85 -19.20 -4.30
C HIS A 105 0.24 -18.78 -5.30
N GLY A 106 1.53 -18.98 -5.01
CA GLY A 106 2.59 -18.50 -5.89
C GLY A 106 2.67 -16.97 -5.97
N THR A 107 2.23 -16.25 -4.92
CA THR A 107 2.16 -14.77 -4.87
C THR A 107 2.76 -14.20 -3.59
N GLU A 108 2.59 -14.88 -2.46
CA GLU A 108 2.98 -14.39 -1.14
C GLU A 108 3.57 -15.51 -0.29
N ARG A 109 4.47 -15.15 0.63
CA ARG A 109 4.92 -16.01 1.72
C ARG A 109 4.13 -15.68 2.97
N ILE A 110 3.56 -16.68 3.65
CA ILE A 110 2.71 -16.49 4.83
C ILE A 110 3.32 -17.11 6.08
N ALA A 111 3.00 -16.54 7.24
CA ALA A 111 3.32 -17.12 8.54
C ALA A 111 2.37 -16.61 9.62
N ASP A 112 2.16 -17.42 10.65
CA ASP A 112 1.33 -17.05 11.79
C ASP A 112 2.16 -16.35 12.88
N PRO A 113 1.85 -15.10 13.26
CA PRO A 113 2.42 -14.48 14.44
C PRO A 113 1.96 -15.21 15.72
N PRO A 114 2.68 -15.08 16.85
CA PRO A 114 2.36 -15.79 18.11
C PRO A 114 0.99 -15.43 18.71
N ARG A 115 0.39 -14.32 18.25
CA ARG A 115 -0.99 -13.93 18.54
C ARG A 115 -1.52 -13.06 17.39
N LYS A 116 -2.85 -12.95 17.30
CA LYS A 116 -3.50 -11.98 16.42
C LYS A 116 -3.08 -10.55 16.76
N LEU A 117 -2.93 -9.75 15.72
CA LEU A 117 -2.69 -8.30 15.82
C LEU A 117 -4.02 -7.55 15.92
N THR A 118 -3.97 -6.35 16.49
CA THR A 118 -5.11 -5.43 16.46
C THR A 118 -5.49 -5.03 15.04
N THR A 119 -6.78 -4.90 14.78
CA THR A 119 -7.36 -4.34 13.55
C THR A 119 -8.06 -3.00 13.81
N GLU A 120 -8.02 -2.52 15.05
CA GLU A 120 -8.65 -1.25 15.42
C GLU A 120 -7.89 -0.07 14.81
N GLY A 121 -8.65 0.87 14.23
CA GLY A 121 -8.06 2.04 13.57
C GLY A 121 -7.24 1.68 12.33
N ALA A 122 -7.59 0.58 11.64
CA ALA A 122 -6.99 0.22 10.37
C ALA A 122 -7.07 1.40 9.37
N PRO A 123 -6.01 1.66 8.59
CA PRO A 123 -6.04 2.69 7.55
C PRO A 123 -6.98 2.28 6.41
N GLU A 124 -7.23 3.21 5.49
CA GLU A 124 -7.94 2.91 4.25
C GLU A 124 -7.29 1.73 3.51
N PRO A 125 -8.09 0.79 2.97
CA PRO A 125 -7.60 -0.36 2.23
C PRO A 125 -6.65 0.02 1.09
N GLN A 126 -5.57 -0.73 0.96
CA GLN A 126 -4.59 -0.58 -0.12
C GLN A 126 -4.33 -1.93 -0.76
N ALA A 127 -4.09 -1.94 -2.07
CA ALA A 127 -3.67 -3.15 -2.77
C ALA A 127 -2.17 -3.37 -2.49
N PRO A 128 -1.79 -4.49 -1.88
CA PRO A 128 -0.38 -4.77 -1.58
C PRO A 128 0.43 -4.93 -2.87
N LYS A 129 1.67 -4.49 -2.79
CA LYS A 129 2.67 -4.54 -3.85
C LYS A 129 3.77 -5.53 -3.51
N THR A 130 4.52 -5.90 -4.53
CA THR A 130 5.78 -6.65 -4.34
C THR A 130 6.66 -5.93 -3.30
N GLY A 131 7.13 -6.66 -2.30
CA GLY A 131 7.89 -6.16 -1.15
C GLY A 131 7.04 -5.83 0.09
N ASP A 132 5.72 -5.74 -0.03
CA ASP A 132 4.87 -5.36 1.11
C ASP A 132 4.73 -6.49 2.13
N LEU A 133 4.85 -6.10 3.41
CA LEU A 133 4.46 -6.90 4.56
C LEU A 133 3.04 -6.50 4.96
N ALA A 134 2.12 -7.46 4.94
CA ALA A 134 0.72 -7.26 5.28
C ALA A 134 0.23 -8.24 6.35
N TYR A 135 -0.93 -7.95 6.92
CA TYR A 135 -1.64 -8.80 7.86
C TYR A 135 -3.03 -9.10 7.34
N PHE A 136 -3.37 -10.39 7.22
CA PHE A 136 -4.69 -10.83 6.80
C PHE A 136 -5.57 -11.06 8.03
N ALA A 137 -6.43 -10.10 8.33
CA ALA A 137 -7.23 -10.03 9.55
C ALA A 137 -8.16 -11.25 9.80
N PRO A 138 -8.83 -11.84 8.79
CA PRO A 138 -9.74 -12.96 9.01
C PRO A 138 -9.07 -14.16 9.67
N TRP A 139 -7.86 -14.51 9.24
CA TRP A 139 -7.12 -15.66 9.78
C TRP A 139 -6.10 -15.25 10.84
N GLY A 140 -5.53 -14.07 10.70
CA GLY A 140 -4.54 -13.51 11.61
C GLY A 140 -3.11 -13.88 11.26
N ASN A 141 -2.83 -14.21 10.00
CA ASN A 141 -1.49 -14.48 9.50
C ASN A 141 -0.86 -13.22 8.87
N LEU A 142 0.46 -13.19 8.85
CA LEU A 142 1.25 -12.28 8.04
C LEU A 142 1.35 -12.78 6.60
N ALA A 143 1.55 -11.84 5.68
CA ALA A 143 1.75 -12.07 4.26
C ALA A 143 2.89 -11.17 3.76
N ILE A 144 3.84 -11.76 3.05
CA ILE A 144 4.96 -11.06 2.42
C ILE A 144 4.81 -11.25 0.92
N PHE A 145 4.46 -10.18 0.22
CA PHE A 145 4.16 -10.22 -1.20
C PHE A 145 5.45 -10.19 -2.02
N TYR A 146 5.68 -11.20 -2.85
CA TYR A 146 6.77 -11.20 -3.84
C TYR A 146 6.26 -11.01 -5.28
N LYS A 147 4.94 -10.82 -5.42
CA LYS A 147 4.25 -10.29 -6.59
C LYS A 147 3.17 -9.32 -6.11
N ASP A 148 2.66 -8.49 -7.01
CA ASP A 148 1.48 -7.67 -6.72
C ASP A 148 0.31 -8.56 -6.27
N GLY A 149 -0.30 -8.20 -5.14
CA GLY A 149 -1.38 -8.97 -4.56
C GLY A 149 -2.75 -8.62 -5.11
N PRO A 150 -3.83 -9.01 -4.41
CA PRO A 150 -5.20 -8.74 -4.83
C PRO A 150 -5.52 -7.25 -4.80
N SER A 151 -6.70 -6.89 -5.31
CA SER A 151 -7.24 -5.54 -5.13
C SER A 151 -7.40 -5.20 -3.64
N ALA A 152 -7.37 -3.90 -3.33
CA ALA A 152 -7.52 -3.40 -1.98
C ALA A 152 -8.75 -4.00 -1.27
N SER A 153 -8.57 -4.43 -0.03
CA SER A 153 -9.64 -4.99 0.80
C SER A 153 -9.45 -4.60 2.26
N GLU A 154 -10.55 -4.49 3.02
CA GLU A 154 -10.54 -4.19 4.45
C GLU A 154 -9.92 -5.31 5.30
N ASP A 155 -9.89 -6.53 4.75
CA ASP A 155 -9.34 -7.72 5.41
C ASP A 155 -7.81 -7.78 5.36
N LEU A 156 -7.15 -6.98 4.51
CA LEU A 156 -5.72 -7.04 4.28
C LEU A 156 -5.04 -5.71 4.58
N LEU A 157 -4.34 -5.67 5.72
CA LEU A 157 -3.73 -4.46 6.25
C LEU A 157 -2.25 -4.44 5.86
N VAL A 158 -1.85 -3.55 4.97
CA VAL A 158 -0.42 -3.30 4.71
C VAL A 158 0.21 -2.72 5.98
N LEU A 159 1.26 -3.36 6.49
CA LEU A 159 1.95 -2.99 7.72
C LEU A 159 3.26 -2.26 7.44
N GLY A 160 3.89 -2.55 6.30
CA GLY A 160 5.21 -2.05 5.96
C GLY A 160 5.71 -2.57 4.63
N HIS A 161 6.98 -2.29 4.35
CA HIS A 161 7.67 -2.67 3.12
C HIS A 161 9.06 -3.22 3.45
N ILE A 162 9.46 -4.27 2.74
CA ILE A 162 10.76 -4.92 2.85
C ILE A 162 11.56 -4.57 1.60
N ASP A 163 12.75 -4.02 1.77
CA ASP A 163 13.64 -3.61 0.68
C ASP A 163 14.41 -4.81 0.11
N ALA A 164 13.66 -5.75 -0.48
CA ALA A 164 14.16 -6.99 -1.07
C ALA A 164 13.52 -7.27 -2.44
N ASP A 165 14.30 -7.85 -3.35
CA ASP A 165 13.82 -8.24 -4.66
C ASP A 165 12.86 -9.46 -4.59
N ALA A 166 11.98 -9.56 -5.58
CA ALA A 166 10.99 -10.63 -5.69
C ALA A 166 11.61 -12.03 -5.65
N ASP A 167 12.81 -12.22 -6.23
CA ASP A 167 13.47 -13.53 -6.26
C ASP A 167 13.84 -13.99 -4.84
N LEU A 168 14.42 -13.11 -4.02
CA LEU A 168 14.76 -13.40 -2.62
C LEU A 168 13.51 -13.71 -1.80
N LEU A 169 12.47 -12.89 -1.92
CA LEU A 169 11.21 -13.09 -1.21
C LEU A 169 10.46 -14.35 -1.66
N SER A 170 10.49 -14.66 -2.95
CA SER A 170 9.84 -15.85 -3.50
C SER A 170 10.50 -17.15 -3.05
N GLY A 171 11.79 -17.11 -2.69
CA GLY A 171 12.56 -18.24 -2.17
C GLY A 171 12.56 -18.36 -0.64
N ALA A 172 11.98 -17.40 0.08
CA ALA A 172 12.11 -17.31 1.53
C ALA A 172 11.41 -18.45 2.28
N ASP A 173 12.18 -19.20 3.08
CA ASP A 173 11.67 -20.28 3.94
C ASP A 173 11.57 -19.86 5.41
N ARG A 174 12.37 -18.88 5.85
CA ARG A 174 12.33 -18.33 7.20
C ARG A 174 12.67 -16.84 7.21
N ILE A 175 12.00 -16.10 8.09
CA ILE A 175 12.34 -14.70 8.39
C ILE A 175 12.58 -14.46 9.88
N THR A 176 13.45 -13.49 10.17
CA THR A 176 13.56 -12.87 11.50
C THR A 176 13.39 -11.36 11.34
N ILE A 177 12.45 -10.78 12.09
CA ILE A 177 12.18 -9.34 12.11
C ILE A 177 12.70 -8.76 13.43
N GLU A 178 13.46 -7.67 13.34
CA GLU A 178 14.07 -6.98 14.49
C GLU A 178 13.89 -5.47 14.36
N ALA A 179 13.94 -4.76 15.48
CA ALA A 179 14.02 -3.30 15.44
C ALA A 179 15.35 -2.85 14.82
N ALA A 180 15.34 -1.81 13.99
CA ALA A 180 16.58 -1.20 13.52
C ALA A 180 17.36 -0.59 14.71
N SER A 181 18.69 -0.73 14.69
CA SER A 181 19.59 -0.21 15.73
C SER A 181 20.05 1.22 15.48
#